data_AF-A0A7W1KFK8-F1
#
_entry.id   AF-A0A7W1KFK8-F1
#
_cell.length_a   1.000
_cell.length_b   1.000
_cell.length_c   1.000
_cell.angle_alpha   90.00
_cell.angle_beta   90.00
_cell.angle_gamma   90.00
#
_symmetry.space_group_name_H-M   'P 1'
#
loop_
_entity.id
_entity.type
_entity.pdbx_description
1 polymer ?
#
loop_
_entity_poly.entity_id
_entity_poly.type
_entity_poly.pdbx_seq_one_letter_code
_entity_poly.pdbx_strand_id
1 'polypeptide(L)'
;MKSKKAKGLPVSRFKPTSSVHYDKRTYRFKEGALSLYTLSGRSVLRRALGKPQKEAQLVSRNKKWFFNLVFDIPDVPLSTSSGDVLGVDLGENVVAATYLGKLYAGRQLRHKRDCAVAQRRRLQRKGTKSSKRKLKKT
;
A
#
# COMPACT_ATOMS: atom_id res chain seq x y z
N MET A 1 -53.81 -5.89 -22.30
CA MET A 1 -52.74 -5.04 -21.70
C MET A 1 -51.39 -5.70 -21.96
N LYS A 2 -50.46 -5.06 -22.70
CA LYS A 2 -49.13 -5.63 -22.97
C LYS A 2 -48.23 -5.41 -21.75
N SER A 3 -47.74 -6.49 -21.14
CA SER A 3 -46.80 -6.40 -20.02
C SER A 3 -45.44 -5.87 -20.50
N LYS A 4 -44.92 -4.84 -19.83
CA LYS A 4 -43.55 -4.35 -20.08
C LYS A 4 -42.57 -5.40 -19.53
N LYS A 5 -41.75 -5.98 -20.40
CA LYS A 5 -40.60 -6.81 -20.01
C LYS A 5 -39.72 -6.00 -19.04
N ALA A 6 -39.47 -6.57 -17.85
CA ALA A 6 -38.54 -5.99 -16.88
C ALA A 6 -37.16 -5.80 -17.56
N LYS A 7 -36.65 -4.57 -17.58
CA LYS A 7 -35.26 -4.31 -17.98
C LYS A 7 -34.36 -5.06 -17.00
N GLY A 8 -33.60 -6.03 -17.50
CA GLY A 8 -32.65 -6.80 -16.68
C GLY A 8 -31.71 -5.86 -15.92
N LEU A 9 -31.43 -6.20 -14.65
CA LEU A 9 -30.52 -5.44 -13.80
C LEU A 9 -29.15 -5.32 -14.50
N PRO A 10 -28.46 -4.18 -14.35
CA PRO A 10 -27.12 -4.00 -14.93
C PRO A 10 -26.18 -5.07 -14.36
N VAL A 11 -25.67 -5.92 -15.24
CA VAL A 11 -24.68 -6.94 -14.87
C VAL A 11 -23.38 -6.24 -14.48
N SER A 12 -22.99 -6.35 -13.21
CA SER A 12 -21.70 -5.84 -12.74
C SER A 12 -20.57 -6.60 -13.43
N ARG A 13 -19.84 -5.93 -14.33
CA ARG A 13 -18.69 -6.52 -15.03
C ARG A 13 -17.40 -6.15 -14.30
N PHE A 14 -16.69 -7.14 -13.80
CA PHE A 14 -15.36 -6.94 -13.24
C PHE A 14 -14.34 -6.70 -14.35
N LYS A 15 -13.44 -5.72 -14.16
CA LYS A 15 -12.30 -5.55 -15.07
C LYS A 15 -11.34 -6.74 -14.89
N PRO A 16 -10.66 -7.21 -15.95
CA PRO A 16 -9.65 -8.27 -15.81
C PRO A 16 -8.51 -7.92 -14.84
N THR A 17 -8.26 -6.63 -14.61
CA THR A 17 -7.24 -6.09 -13.70
C THR A 17 -7.79 -5.69 -12.34
N SER A 18 -9.05 -6.03 -12.04
CA SER A 18 -9.65 -5.75 -10.73
C SER A 18 -8.88 -6.49 -9.64
N SER A 19 -8.80 -5.89 -8.46
CA SER A 19 -8.22 -6.54 -7.31
C SER A 19 -9.08 -7.73 -6.88
N VAL A 20 -8.42 -8.82 -6.48
CA VAL A 20 -9.08 -10.02 -5.95
C VAL A 20 -8.61 -10.24 -4.51
N HIS A 21 -9.54 -10.43 -3.59
CA HIS A 21 -9.25 -10.76 -2.20
C HIS A 21 -9.02 -12.26 -2.05
N TYR A 22 -8.03 -12.60 -1.24
CA TYR A 22 -7.65 -13.96 -0.90
C TYR A 22 -7.56 -14.08 0.63
N ASP A 23 -8.03 -15.19 1.15
CA ASP A 23 -8.01 -15.57 2.56
C ASP A 23 -7.14 -16.82 2.79
N LYS A 24 -6.96 -17.24 4.04
CA LYS A 24 -6.16 -18.42 4.40
C LYS A 24 -6.58 -19.73 3.70
N ARG A 25 -7.79 -19.83 3.15
CA ARG A 25 -8.31 -21.03 2.48
C ARG A 25 -8.07 -21.01 0.97
N THR A 26 -8.02 -19.81 0.39
CA THR A 26 -7.91 -19.57 -1.05
C THR A 26 -6.48 -19.35 -1.53
N TYR A 27 -5.50 -19.22 -0.64
CA TYR A 27 -4.08 -19.31 -0.98
C TYR A 27 -3.27 -20.13 0.02
N ARG A 28 -2.09 -20.58 -0.39
CA ARG A 28 -1.13 -21.32 0.46
C ARG A 28 0.30 -20.99 0.09
N PHE A 29 1.17 -20.81 1.08
CA PHE A 29 2.61 -20.82 0.91
C PHE A 29 3.18 -22.21 1.21
N LYS A 30 3.98 -22.78 0.30
CA LYS A 30 4.72 -24.04 0.50
C LYS A 30 6.06 -23.95 -0.22
N GLU A 31 7.16 -24.25 0.46
CA GLU A 31 8.51 -24.38 -0.16
C GLU A 31 8.91 -23.17 -1.03
N GLY A 32 8.60 -21.95 -0.58
CA GLY A 32 8.88 -20.72 -1.34
C GLY A 32 8.01 -20.55 -2.61
N ALA A 33 6.91 -21.26 -2.71
CA ALA A 33 5.89 -21.10 -3.75
C ALA A 33 4.55 -20.65 -3.15
N LEU A 34 3.88 -19.76 -3.89
CA LEU A 34 2.53 -19.29 -3.59
C LEU A 34 1.54 -20.04 -4.48
N SER A 35 0.63 -20.80 -3.88
CA SER A 35 -0.50 -21.42 -4.54
C SER A 35 -1.75 -20.55 -4.36
N LEU A 36 -2.42 -20.21 -5.46
CA LEU A 36 -3.66 -19.44 -5.49
C LEU A 36 -4.80 -20.30 -6.03
N TYR A 37 -5.96 -20.26 -5.38
CA TYR A 37 -7.17 -20.86 -5.90
C TYR A 37 -7.83 -19.92 -6.90
N THR A 38 -8.04 -20.39 -8.13
CA THR A 38 -8.64 -19.64 -9.24
C THR A 38 -9.88 -20.38 -9.75
N LEU A 39 -10.65 -19.74 -10.63
CA LEU A 39 -11.80 -20.38 -11.28
C LEU A 39 -11.41 -21.61 -12.11
N SER A 40 -10.15 -21.68 -12.58
CA SER A 40 -9.60 -22.81 -13.33
C SER A 40 -8.85 -23.82 -12.43
N GLY A 41 -8.99 -23.74 -11.12
CA GLY A 41 -8.27 -24.58 -10.15
C GLY A 41 -7.06 -23.87 -9.52
N ARG A 42 -6.11 -24.63 -8.97
CA ARG A 42 -4.94 -24.05 -8.28
C ARG A 42 -3.82 -23.67 -9.25
N SER A 43 -3.35 -22.42 -9.16
CA SER A 43 -2.15 -21.94 -9.87
C SER A 43 -0.99 -21.76 -8.89
N VAL A 44 0.22 -22.18 -9.27
CA VAL A 44 1.41 -22.11 -8.40
C VAL A 44 2.44 -21.15 -8.98
N LEU A 45 2.81 -20.15 -8.18
CA LEU A 45 3.84 -19.16 -8.47
C LEU A 45 5.09 -19.51 -7.67
N ARG A 46 6.18 -19.87 -8.35
CA ARG A 46 7.47 -20.15 -7.72
C ARG A 46 8.18 -18.83 -7.39
N ARG A 47 8.81 -18.74 -6.20
CA ARG A 47 9.47 -17.54 -5.63
C ARG A 47 8.51 -16.57 -4.96
N ALA A 48 7.95 -17.00 -3.84
CA ALA A 48 7.15 -16.18 -2.94
C ALA A 48 7.68 -16.31 -1.51
N LEU A 49 7.86 -15.17 -0.84
CA LEU A 49 8.39 -15.09 0.52
C LEU A 49 7.28 -14.73 1.50
N GLY A 50 7.30 -15.35 2.68
CA GLY A 50 6.47 -14.99 3.82
C GLY A 50 5.47 -16.06 4.27
N LYS A 51 5.17 -16.04 5.58
CA LYS A 51 4.04 -16.77 6.19
C LYS A 51 3.02 -15.71 6.67
N PRO A 52 2.10 -15.27 5.79
CA PRO A 52 1.09 -14.29 6.15
C PRO A 52 0.05 -14.87 7.12
N GLN A 53 -0.57 -14.00 7.92
CA GLN A 53 -1.37 -14.40 9.07
C GLN A 53 -2.88 -14.14 8.92
N LYS A 54 -3.35 -13.38 7.93
CA LYS A 54 -4.78 -13.03 7.83
C LYS A 54 -5.29 -13.04 6.40
N GLU A 55 -4.99 -11.98 5.65
CA GLU A 55 -5.59 -11.69 4.35
C GLU A 55 -4.52 -11.37 3.32
N ALA A 56 -4.87 -11.56 2.06
CA ALA A 56 -4.05 -11.17 0.94
C ALA A 56 -4.90 -10.53 -0.16
N GLN A 57 -4.27 -9.71 -1.00
CA GLN A 57 -4.94 -9.07 -2.13
C GLN A 57 -4.05 -9.16 -3.36
N LEU A 58 -4.59 -9.71 -4.45
CA LEU A 58 -3.96 -9.68 -5.75
C LEU A 58 -4.37 -8.38 -6.46
N VAL A 59 -3.41 -7.55 -6.84
CA VAL A 59 -3.66 -6.24 -7.46
C VAL A 59 -2.82 -6.10 -8.72
N SER A 60 -3.41 -5.54 -9.79
CA SER A 60 -2.68 -5.13 -10.98
C SER A 60 -2.42 -3.63 -10.97
N ARG A 61 -1.14 -3.23 -11.00
CA ARG A 61 -0.74 -1.83 -11.08
C ARG A 61 0.37 -1.67 -12.12
N ASN A 62 0.18 -0.73 -13.05
CA ASN A 62 1.15 -0.46 -14.13
C ASN A 62 1.58 -1.72 -14.91
N LYS A 63 0.61 -2.58 -15.27
CA LYS A 63 0.82 -3.85 -15.98
C LYS A 63 1.65 -4.89 -15.22
N LYS A 64 1.86 -4.70 -13.91
CA LYS A 64 2.52 -5.66 -13.02
C LYS A 64 1.52 -6.16 -11.98
N TRP A 65 1.63 -7.43 -11.65
CA TRP A 65 0.83 -8.08 -10.62
C TRP A 65 1.57 -8.07 -9.28
N PHE A 66 0.85 -7.74 -8.22
CA PHE A 66 1.34 -7.72 -6.85
C PHE A 66 0.43 -8.56 -5.99
N PHE A 67 1.01 -9.41 -5.15
CA PHE A 67 0.28 -10.16 -4.14
C PHE A 67 0.60 -9.56 -2.78
N ASN A 68 -0.28 -8.68 -2.30
CA ASN A 68 -0.10 -7.97 -1.05
C ASN A 68 -0.46 -8.90 0.10
N LEU A 69 0.44 -9.05 1.05
CA LEU A 69 0.29 -9.91 2.21
C LEU A 69 0.12 -9.07 3.47
N VAL A 70 -0.88 -9.41 4.29
CA VAL A 70 -1.04 -8.82 5.61
C VAL A 70 -0.31 -9.70 6.63
N PHE A 71 0.70 -9.10 7.27
CA PHE A 71 1.41 -9.68 8.39
C PHE A 71 0.88 -9.09 9.68
N ASP A 72 0.55 -9.95 10.62
CA ASP A 72 0.33 -9.58 12.01
C ASP A 72 1.66 -9.83 12.72
N ILE A 73 2.39 -8.74 13.01
CA ILE A 73 3.67 -8.79 13.72
C ILE A 73 3.32 -8.51 15.17
N PRO A 74 3.59 -9.44 16.11
CA PRO A 74 3.27 -9.22 17.50
C PRO A 74 4.00 -7.99 18.02
N ASP A 75 3.34 -7.22 18.89
CA ASP A 75 3.99 -6.12 19.59
C ASP A 75 5.20 -6.66 20.37
N VAL A 76 6.29 -5.91 20.33
CA VAL A 76 7.45 -6.22 21.16
C VAL A 76 7.09 -5.80 22.59
N PRO A 77 7.12 -6.70 23.58
CA PRO A 77 6.88 -6.31 24.96
C PRO A 77 7.88 -5.23 25.36
N LEU A 78 7.39 -4.14 25.95
CA LEU A 78 8.24 -3.08 26.48
C LEU A 78 9.19 -3.71 27.51
N SER A 79 10.50 -3.53 27.32
CA SER A 79 11.46 -4.02 28.29
C SER A 79 11.28 -3.26 29.61
N THR A 80 10.86 -3.97 30.66
CA THR A 80 10.77 -3.43 32.03
C THR A 80 12.13 -3.38 32.73
N SER A 81 13.18 -3.89 32.09
CA SER A 81 14.56 -3.80 32.55
C SER A 81 15.08 -2.37 32.45
N SER A 82 15.78 -1.93 33.48
CA SER A 82 16.60 -0.71 33.54
C SER A 82 17.79 -0.78 32.56
N GLY A 83 17.50 -0.76 31.26
CA GLY A 83 18.49 -0.65 30.19
C GLY A 83 18.77 0.82 29.84
N ASP A 84 19.75 1.02 28.96
CA ASP A 84 20.10 2.35 28.46
C ASP A 84 18.92 2.98 27.71
N VAL A 85 18.52 4.17 28.13
CA VAL A 85 17.43 4.93 27.49
C VAL A 85 18.01 5.95 26.52
N LEU A 86 17.53 5.93 25.28
CA LEU A 86 17.83 6.98 24.31
C LEU A 86 16.72 8.04 24.26
N GLY A 87 16.95 9.17 24.93
CA GLY A 87 16.11 10.36 24.78
C GLY A 87 16.21 10.92 23.35
N VAL A 88 15.06 11.08 22.69
CA VAL A 88 14.95 11.62 21.33
C VAL A 88 13.89 12.73 21.32
N ASP A 89 14.26 13.92 20.85
CA ASP A 89 13.35 15.02 20.54
C ASP A 89 13.15 15.14 19.02
N LEU A 90 11.92 15.38 18.58
CA LEU A 90 11.54 15.44 17.15
C LEU A 90 11.10 16.86 16.79
N GLY A 91 11.71 17.46 15.76
CA GLY A 91 11.40 18.82 15.32
C GLY A 91 11.29 18.97 13.79
N GLU A 92 10.87 20.16 13.34
CA GLU A 92 10.70 20.43 11.89
C GLU A 92 12.06 20.58 11.17
N ASN A 93 13.02 21.29 11.77
CA ASN A 93 14.33 21.52 11.16
C ASN A 93 15.31 20.36 11.44
N VAL A 94 15.18 19.75 12.62
CA VAL A 94 15.97 18.60 13.08
C VAL A 94 14.98 17.47 13.32
N VAL A 95 15.02 16.46 12.44
CA VAL A 95 14.03 15.36 12.46
C VAL A 95 14.15 14.54 13.73
N ALA A 96 15.36 14.41 14.25
CA ALA A 96 15.62 13.82 15.55
C ALA A 96 16.87 14.46 16.17
N ALA A 97 16.79 14.81 17.44
CA ALA A 97 17.93 15.18 18.27
C ALA A 97 18.04 14.16 19.40
N THR A 98 19.21 13.59 19.62
CA THR A 98 19.43 12.69 20.76
C THR A 98 20.11 13.42 21.90
N TYR A 99 19.88 12.98 23.15
CA TYR A 99 20.58 13.55 24.31
C TYR A 99 22.11 13.37 24.24
N LEU A 100 22.60 12.43 23.42
CA LEU A 100 24.01 12.22 23.09
C LEU A 100 24.58 13.29 22.14
N GLY A 101 23.82 14.35 21.83
CA GLY A 101 24.24 15.45 20.97
C GLY A 101 24.18 15.14 19.47
N LYS A 102 23.63 13.99 19.06
CA LYS A 102 23.51 13.64 17.64
C LYS A 102 22.29 14.31 17.03
N LEU A 103 22.52 15.08 15.97
CA LEU A 103 21.46 15.77 15.21
C LEU A 103 21.22 15.10 13.87
N TYR A 104 19.97 14.76 13.59
CA TYR A 104 19.52 14.24 12.31
C TYR A 104 18.84 15.36 11.51
N ALA A 105 19.58 15.95 10.57
CA ALA A 105 19.13 17.10 9.82
C ALA A 105 17.92 16.79 8.89
N GLY A 106 16.89 17.63 8.95
CA GLY A 106 15.67 17.50 8.14
C GLY A 106 15.67 18.30 6.84
N ARG A 107 16.71 19.10 6.57
CA ARG A 107 16.70 20.12 5.49
C ARG A 107 16.30 19.53 4.13
N GLN A 108 16.88 18.40 3.73
CA GLN A 108 16.58 17.79 2.43
C GLN A 108 15.13 17.28 2.37
N LEU A 109 14.62 16.70 3.45
CA LEU A 109 13.24 16.23 3.53
C LEU A 109 12.26 17.40 3.45
N ARG A 110 12.53 18.47 4.19
CA ARG A 110 11.76 19.71 4.15
C ARG A 110 11.76 20.33 2.76
N HIS A 111 12.93 20.47 2.13
CA HIS A 111 13.04 21.00 0.77
C HIS A 111 12.20 20.18 -0.23
N LYS A 112 12.28 18.85 -0.17
CA LYS A 112 11.46 17.96 -1.02
C LYS A 112 9.96 18.14 -0.76
N ARG A 113 9.55 18.23 0.51
CA ARG A 113 8.15 18.50 0.91
C ARG A 113 7.68 19.83 0.34
N ASP A 114 8.44 20.90 0.56
CA ASP A 114 8.06 22.26 0.18
C ASP A 114 7.95 22.39 -1.35
N CYS A 115 8.89 21.78 -2.09
CA CYS A 115 8.83 21.66 -3.55
C CYS A 115 7.56 20.92 -4.03
N ALA A 116 7.23 19.78 -3.41
CA ALA A 116 6.03 19.01 -3.76
C ALA A 116 4.74 19.80 -3.48
N VAL A 117 4.65 20.47 -2.33
CA VAL A 117 3.51 21.32 -1.96
C VAL A 117 3.36 22.50 -2.93
N ALA A 118 4.46 23.20 -3.23
CA ALA A 118 4.46 24.32 -4.17
C ALA A 118 4.04 23.87 -5.59
N GLN A 119 4.54 22.72 -6.05
CA GLN A 119 4.16 22.16 -7.35
C GLN A 119 2.67 21.80 -7.39
N ARG A 120 2.15 21.12 -6.35
CA ARG A 120 0.72 20.78 -6.24
C ARG A 120 -0.15 22.03 -6.27
N ARG A 121 0.18 23.06 -5.48
CA ARG A 121 -0.52 24.37 -5.48
C ARG A 121 -0.53 25.02 -6.87
N ARG A 122 0.63 25.06 -7.55
CA ARG A 122 0.75 25.62 -8.91
C ARG A 122 -0.14 24.86 -9.92
N LEU A 123 -0.13 23.53 -9.87
CA LEU A 123 -0.94 22.71 -10.79
C LEU A 123 -2.43 22.83 -10.51
N GLN A 124 -2.84 22.88 -9.23
CA GLN A 124 -4.23 23.06 -8.83
C GLN A 124 -4.76 24.41 -9.31
N ARG A 125 -4.00 25.49 -9.11
CA ARG A 125 -4.35 26.84 -9.57
C ARG A 125 -4.55 26.91 -11.10
N LYS A 126 -3.69 26.24 -11.88
CA LYS A 126 -3.80 26.25 -13.35
C LYS A 126 -5.07 25.58 -13.87
N GLY A 127 -5.59 24.54 -13.19
CA GLY A 127 -6.87 23.90 -13.53
C GLY A 127 -6.98 23.21 -14.90
N THR A 128 -6.00 23.34 -15.79
CA THR A 128 -6.05 22.77 -17.15
C THR A 128 -6.11 21.25 -17.16
N LYS A 129 -6.57 20.65 -18.27
CA LYS A 129 -6.56 19.20 -18.48
C LYS A 129 -5.16 18.60 -18.31
N SER A 130 -4.12 19.30 -18.78
CA SER A 130 -2.72 18.86 -18.62
C SER A 130 -2.28 18.94 -17.15
N SER A 131 -2.63 20.01 -16.44
CA SER A 131 -2.32 20.17 -15.00
C SER A 131 -3.02 19.12 -14.14
N LYS A 132 -4.30 18.85 -14.39
CA LYS A 132 -5.06 17.75 -13.73
C LYS A 132 -4.43 16.39 -14.00
N ARG A 133 -3.95 16.12 -15.22
CA ARG A 133 -3.24 14.88 -15.57
C ARG A 133 -1.89 14.78 -14.86
N LYS A 134 -1.15 15.89 -14.71
CA LYS A 134 0.10 15.91 -13.95
C LYS A 134 -0.15 15.69 -12.45
N LEU A 135 -1.21 16.29 -11.88
CA LEU A 135 -1.62 16.07 -10.48
C LEU A 135 -1.88 14.60 -10.16
N LYS A 136 -2.52 13.85 -11.07
CA LYS A 136 -2.71 12.40 -10.91
C LYS A 136 -1.41 11.58 -10.87
N LYS A 137 -0.29 12.17 -11.29
CA LYS A 137 1.03 11.55 -11.31
C LYS A 137 1.95 12.03 -10.17
N THR A 138 1.57 13.08 -9.43
CA THR A 138 2.34 13.69 -8.32
C THR A 138 1.66 13.47 -6.98
#